data_AF-A0A423UTH5-F1
#
_entry.id   AF-A0A423UTH5-F1
#
_cell.length_a   1.000
_cell.length_b   1.000
_cell.length_c   1.000
_cell.angle_alpha   90.00
_cell.angle_beta   90.00
_cell.angle_gamma   90.00
#
_symmetry.space_group_name_H-M   'P 1'
#
loop_
_entity.id
_entity.type
_entity.pdbx_description
1 polymer ?
#
loop_
_entity_poly.entity_id
_entity_poly.type
_entity_poly.pdbx_seq_one_letter_code
_entity_poly.pdbx_strand_id
1 'polypeptide(L)'
;MARAAHRAARPRHHRPSDRRVLFRAAARLPVQQHTGSTAVRVAPPIEVADEDLVVRRLHGLSPLAGTDVDPLLRNLGCRTLVVTGVSANIAVPNAVFDAVNLGYTAVVPADAIAGVPAEYTPAMVRNTLALVATVTTTDAILGGWKRPRRQGAAATPA
;
A
#
# COMPACT_ATOMS: atom_id res chain seq x y z
N MET A 1 36.43 17.85 22.72
CA MET A 1 36.33 17.35 21.34
C MET A 1 35.05 17.89 20.71
N ALA A 2 35.17 18.91 19.86
CA ALA A 2 34.04 19.61 19.25
C ALA A 2 33.46 18.78 18.09
N ARG A 3 32.16 18.42 18.17
CA ARG A 3 31.41 17.86 17.05
C ARG A 3 31.01 19.01 16.12
N ALA A 4 31.66 19.11 14.97
CA ALA A 4 31.23 19.97 13.89
C ALA A 4 29.85 19.50 13.40
N ALA A 5 28.81 20.27 13.69
CA ALA A 5 27.52 20.15 13.05
C ALA A 5 27.68 20.63 11.60
N HIS A 6 27.94 19.70 10.68
CA HIS A 6 27.97 20.00 9.26
C HIS A 6 26.54 20.23 8.77
N ARG A 7 26.03 21.44 8.97
CA ARG A 7 24.79 21.91 8.35
C ARG A 7 25.12 22.31 6.91
N ALA A 8 25.36 21.31 6.06
CA ALA A 8 25.43 21.54 4.63
C ALA A 8 24.10 22.13 4.18
N ALA A 9 24.11 23.39 3.74
CA ALA A 9 22.98 24.00 3.07
C ALA A 9 22.65 23.14 1.85
N ARG A 10 21.52 22.42 1.88
CA ARG A 10 21.13 21.56 0.76
C ARG A 10 20.86 22.45 -0.45
N PRO A 11 21.56 22.26 -1.59
CA PRO A 11 21.28 23.03 -2.78
C PRO A 11 19.81 22.86 -3.17
N ARG A 12 19.15 23.98 -3.51
CA ARG A 12 17.75 24.01 -3.96
C ARG A 12 17.64 23.45 -5.39
N HIS A 13 18.00 22.18 -5.57
CA HIS A 13 17.58 21.45 -6.75
C HIS A 13 16.10 21.13 -6.60
N HIS A 14 15.26 21.60 -7.52
CA HIS A 14 13.88 21.12 -7.63
C HIS A 14 13.91 19.60 -7.72
N ARG A 15 13.31 18.93 -6.73
CA ARG A 15 13.21 17.48 -6.78
C ARG A 15 12.28 17.11 -7.93
N PRO A 16 12.50 16.01 -8.66
CA PRO A 16 11.57 15.56 -9.70
C PRO A 16 10.10 15.47 -9.22
N SER A 17 9.89 15.23 -7.92
CA SER A 17 8.58 15.22 -7.27
C SER A 17 7.90 16.60 -7.21
N ASP A 18 8.66 17.70 -7.18
CA ASP A 18 8.11 19.07 -7.05
C ASP A 18 7.30 19.50 -8.28
N ARG A 19 7.50 18.82 -9.42
CA ARG A 19 6.75 19.03 -10.67
C ARG A 19 5.36 18.38 -10.67
N ARG A 20 5.06 17.50 -9.71
CA ARG A 20 3.84 16.69 -9.68
C ARG A 20 2.80 17.35 -8.78
N VAL A 21 1.58 17.55 -9.29
CA VAL A 21 0.50 18.31 -8.62
C VAL A 21 0.28 17.87 -7.17
N LEU A 22 0.11 16.56 -6.95
CA LEU A 22 -0.12 16.02 -5.60
C LEU A 22 1.03 16.36 -4.65
N PHE A 23 2.27 16.13 -5.06
CA PHE A 23 3.44 16.33 -4.19
C PHE A 23 3.73 17.81 -3.94
N ARG A 24 3.43 18.68 -4.93
CA ARG A 24 3.48 20.13 -4.76
C ARG A 24 2.44 20.61 -3.73
N ALA A 25 1.24 20.03 -3.73
CA ALA A 25 0.22 20.33 -2.72
C ALA A 25 0.62 19.77 -1.34
N ALA A 26 1.10 18.53 -1.29
CA ALA A 26 1.54 17.86 -0.06
C ALA A 26 2.69 18.62 0.64
N ALA A 27 3.61 19.21 -0.11
CA ALA A 27 4.70 20.04 0.42
C ALA A 27 4.23 21.30 1.18
N ARG A 28 2.96 21.68 1.07
CA ARG A 28 2.35 22.82 1.76
C ARG A 28 1.48 22.43 2.97
N LEU A 29 1.29 21.13 3.20
CA LEU A 29 0.48 20.66 4.32
C LEU A 29 1.21 20.90 5.67
N PRO A 30 0.49 21.18 6.75
CA PRO A 30 1.10 21.37 8.07
C PRO A 30 1.79 20.09 8.57
N VAL A 31 1.27 18.92 8.18
CA VAL A 31 1.85 17.62 8.51
C VAL A 31 2.73 17.13 7.36
N GLN A 32 4.03 17.01 7.62
CA GLN A 32 5.01 16.56 6.64
C GLN A 32 5.47 15.12 6.91
N GLN A 33 5.31 14.26 5.90
CA GLN A 33 5.69 12.83 5.93
C GLN A 33 7.19 12.64 5.66
N HIS A 34 8.04 13.27 6.46
CA HIS A 34 9.49 13.11 6.37
C HIS A 34 9.97 11.82 7.04
N THR A 35 11.01 11.19 6.48
CA THR A 35 11.64 10.02 7.08
C THR A 35 12.06 10.31 8.53
N GLY A 36 11.52 9.52 9.46
CA GLY A 36 11.82 9.61 10.89
C GLY A 36 10.85 10.50 11.69
N SER A 37 9.94 11.21 11.03
CA SER A 37 8.89 11.96 11.74
C SER A 37 7.83 11.02 12.32
N THR A 38 7.01 11.55 13.23
CA THR A 38 5.83 10.83 13.74
C THR A 38 4.78 10.60 12.66
N ALA A 39 4.72 11.46 11.64
CA ALA A 39 3.74 11.40 10.55
C ALA A 39 3.93 10.23 9.56
N VAL A 40 5.05 9.51 9.65
CA VAL A 40 5.32 8.30 8.86
C VAL A 40 5.25 7.02 9.67
N ARG A 41 4.83 7.10 10.94
CA ARG A 41 4.54 5.92 11.76
C ARG A 41 3.18 5.35 11.36
N VAL A 42 3.03 4.03 11.51
CA VAL A 42 1.74 3.37 11.37
C VAL A 42 0.77 3.94 12.41
N ALA A 43 -0.44 4.27 11.98
CA ALA A 43 -1.42 4.93 12.82
C ALA A 43 -2.07 3.91 13.79
N PRO A 44 -2.23 4.25 15.08
CA PRO A 44 -3.06 3.46 15.98
C PRO A 44 -4.49 3.33 15.43
N PRO A 45 -5.18 2.20 15.67
CA PRO A 45 -4.78 1.07 16.51
C PRO A 45 -4.00 -0.03 15.75
N ILE A 46 -3.47 0.24 14.55
CA ILE A 46 -2.75 -0.78 13.79
C ILE A 46 -1.39 -1.00 14.46
N GLU A 47 -1.21 -2.20 15.00
CA GLU A 47 0.06 -2.66 15.56
C GLU A 47 0.92 -3.29 14.46
N VAL A 48 2.24 -3.16 14.61
CA VAL A 48 3.23 -3.79 13.72
C VAL A 48 3.95 -4.83 14.57
N ALA A 49 3.74 -6.11 14.26
CA ALA A 49 4.40 -7.22 14.90
C ALA A 49 5.83 -7.40 14.39
N ASP A 50 6.64 -8.20 15.10
CA ASP A 50 8.04 -8.45 14.71
C ASP A 50 8.15 -9.17 13.36
N GLU A 51 7.12 -9.91 12.97
CA GLU A 51 7.06 -10.63 11.68
C GLU A 51 6.60 -9.74 10.51
N ASP A 52 6.14 -8.51 10.77
CA ASP A 52 5.63 -7.62 9.74
C ASP A 52 6.74 -6.95 8.93
N LEU A 53 6.61 -7.00 7.60
CA LEU A 53 7.52 -6.33 6.69
C LEU A 53 7.06 -4.90 6.39
N VAL A 54 7.81 -3.92 6.88
CA VAL A 54 7.53 -2.49 6.63
C VAL A 54 8.37 -1.95 5.47
N VAL A 55 7.74 -1.82 4.29
CA VAL A 55 8.38 -1.24 3.10
C VAL A 55 8.00 0.22 2.93
N ARG A 56 8.99 1.10 2.79
CA ARG A 56 8.79 2.55 2.67
C ARG A 56 8.77 2.98 1.21
N ARG A 57 7.68 3.60 0.79
CA ARG A 57 7.58 4.27 -0.52
C ARG A 57 8.16 5.68 -0.45
N LEU A 58 9.22 5.95 -1.21
CA LEU A 58 9.90 7.26 -1.24
C LEU A 58 9.63 8.07 -2.53
N HIS A 59 8.96 7.47 -3.51
CA HIS A 59 8.62 8.10 -4.79
C HIS A 59 7.29 7.52 -5.31
N GLY A 60 6.75 8.11 -6.38
CA GLY A 60 5.55 7.61 -7.03
C GLY A 60 4.32 7.52 -6.12
N LEU A 61 3.23 6.93 -6.62
CA LEU A 61 2.01 6.68 -5.85
C LEU A 61 1.84 5.20 -5.48
N SER A 62 2.43 4.32 -6.28
CA SER A 62 2.33 2.88 -6.11
C SER A 62 3.11 2.40 -4.88
N PRO A 63 2.49 1.61 -3.98
CA PRO A 63 3.22 0.91 -2.93
C PRO A 63 4.08 -0.25 -3.47
N LEU A 64 3.89 -0.70 -4.72
CA LEU A 64 4.61 -1.82 -5.32
C LEU A 64 5.71 -1.33 -6.28
N ALA A 65 5.39 -0.43 -7.21
CA ALA A 65 6.31 -0.03 -8.26
C ALA A 65 7.50 0.77 -7.71
N GLY A 66 8.71 0.28 -7.98
CA GLY A 66 9.96 0.87 -7.50
C GLY A 66 10.14 0.78 -5.97
N THR A 67 9.51 -0.21 -5.35
CA THR A 67 9.77 -0.67 -3.98
C THR A 67 10.19 -2.15 -4.02
N ASP A 68 10.63 -2.70 -2.89
CA ASP A 68 11.00 -4.11 -2.78
C ASP A 68 9.79 -5.04 -2.56
N VAL A 69 8.55 -4.53 -2.60
CA VAL A 69 7.35 -5.32 -2.27
C VAL A 69 7.16 -6.50 -3.23
N ASP A 70 7.23 -6.29 -4.55
CA ASP A 70 7.05 -7.38 -5.54
C ASP A 70 8.06 -8.53 -5.36
N PRO A 71 9.39 -8.30 -5.34
CA PRO A 71 10.34 -9.38 -5.16
C PRO A 71 10.19 -10.08 -3.80
N LEU A 72 9.87 -9.35 -2.73
CA LEU A 72 9.62 -9.94 -1.41
C LEU A 72 8.40 -10.88 -1.43
N LEU A 73 7.27 -10.42 -1.98
CA LEU A 73 6.04 -11.22 -2.05
C LEU A 73 6.23 -12.47 -2.93
N ARG A 74 6.92 -12.36 -4.06
CA ARG A 74 7.24 -13.54 -4.89
C ARG A 74 8.13 -14.53 -4.16
N ASN A 75 9.14 -14.07 -3.42
CA ASN A 75 10.00 -14.95 -2.64
C ASN A 75 9.23 -15.66 -1.51
N LEU A 76 8.20 -15.04 -0.96
CA LEU A 76 7.28 -15.64 0.02
C LEU A 76 6.23 -16.57 -0.64
N GLY A 77 6.22 -16.69 -1.96
CA GLY A 77 5.24 -17.50 -2.69
C GLY A 77 3.82 -16.92 -2.68
N CYS A 78 3.67 -15.62 -2.41
CA CYS A 78 2.38 -14.95 -2.42
C CYS A 78 1.82 -14.88 -3.85
N ARG A 79 0.54 -15.22 -4.01
CA ARG A 79 -0.21 -15.11 -5.28
C ARG A 79 -1.45 -14.24 -5.19
N THR A 80 -1.83 -13.86 -3.97
CA THR A 80 -3.03 -13.10 -3.67
C THR A 80 -2.65 -11.96 -2.73
N LEU A 81 -3.06 -10.74 -3.07
CA LEU A 81 -2.87 -9.56 -2.24
C LEU A 81 -4.23 -9.08 -1.74
N VAL A 82 -4.37 -8.98 -0.42
CA VAL A 82 -5.47 -8.26 0.23
C VAL A 82 -5.03 -6.82 0.38
N VAL A 83 -5.69 -5.89 -0.31
CA VAL A 83 -5.32 -4.47 -0.33
C VAL A 83 -6.29 -3.67 0.55
N THR A 84 -5.75 -3.04 1.59
CA THR A 84 -6.50 -2.23 2.57
C THR A 84 -5.87 -0.84 2.74
N GLY A 85 -6.55 0.04 3.49
CA GLY A 85 -6.01 1.33 3.91
C GLY A 85 -6.45 2.51 3.05
N VAL A 86 -5.59 3.52 2.94
CA VAL A 86 -5.94 4.81 2.35
C VAL A 86 -4.93 5.27 1.27
N SER A 87 -5.37 5.97 0.23
CA SER A 87 -6.75 6.35 -0.05
C SER A 87 -7.43 5.46 -1.10
N ALA A 88 -8.73 5.26 -0.96
CA ALA A 88 -9.58 4.52 -1.89
C ALA A 88 -9.64 5.13 -3.31
N ASN A 89 -9.23 6.39 -3.45
CA ASN A 89 -9.24 7.12 -4.73
C ASN A 89 -7.84 7.33 -5.35
N ILE A 90 -6.75 7.01 -4.64
CA ILE A 90 -5.37 7.20 -5.14
C ILE A 90 -4.53 5.95 -4.93
N ALA A 91 -4.17 5.63 -3.69
CA ALA A 91 -3.16 4.61 -3.39
C ALA A 91 -3.71 3.19 -3.55
N VAL A 92 -4.94 2.93 -3.10
CA VAL A 92 -5.57 1.61 -3.19
C VAL A 92 -5.79 1.19 -4.65
N PRO A 93 -6.40 2.00 -5.54
CA PRO A 93 -6.51 1.65 -6.96
C PRO A 93 -5.15 1.44 -7.63
N ASN A 94 -4.15 2.25 -7.29
CA ASN A 94 -2.81 2.11 -7.83
C ASN A 94 -2.18 0.75 -7.45
N ALA A 95 -2.28 0.37 -6.16
CA ALA A 95 -1.83 -0.94 -5.69
C ALA A 95 -2.57 -2.11 -6.36
N VAL A 96 -3.89 -1.98 -6.54
CA VAL A 96 -4.72 -3.00 -7.19
C VAL A 96 -4.34 -3.18 -8.66
N PHE A 97 -4.20 -2.09 -9.41
CA PHE A 97 -3.79 -2.16 -10.81
C PHE A 97 -2.39 -2.74 -10.97
N ASP A 98 -1.45 -2.36 -10.11
CA ASP A 98 -0.11 -2.93 -10.13
C ASP A 98 -0.13 -4.42 -9.78
N ALA A 99 -0.93 -4.84 -8.79
CA ALA A 99 -1.10 -6.24 -8.45
C ALA A 99 -1.62 -7.05 -9.65
N VAL A 100 -2.65 -6.53 -10.33
CA VAL A 100 -3.21 -7.15 -11.55
C VAL A 100 -2.17 -7.23 -12.67
N ASN A 101 -1.46 -6.14 -12.94
CA ASN A 101 -0.42 -6.08 -13.98
C ASN A 101 0.75 -7.04 -13.69
N LEU A 102 1.09 -7.24 -12.42
CA LEU A 102 2.14 -8.16 -11.97
C LEU A 102 1.68 -9.63 -11.88
N GLY A 103 0.41 -9.91 -12.19
CA GLY A 103 -0.17 -11.25 -12.24
C GLY A 103 -0.69 -11.79 -10.90
N TYR A 104 -0.86 -10.93 -9.89
CA TYR A 104 -1.46 -11.33 -8.63
C TYR A 104 -3.00 -11.30 -8.69
N THR A 105 -3.63 -12.12 -7.85
CA THR A 105 -5.06 -11.96 -7.54
C THR A 105 -5.23 -10.83 -6.53
N ALA A 106 -5.93 -9.76 -6.91
CA ALA A 106 -6.23 -8.66 -6.00
C ALA A 106 -7.57 -8.89 -5.27
N VAL A 107 -7.58 -8.70 -3.96
CA VAL A 107 -8.77 -8.76 -3.09
C VAL A 107 -8.88 -7.45 -2.32
N VAL A 108 -10.06 -6.85 -2.29
CA VAL A 108 -10.30 -5.57 -1.60
C VAL A 108 -11.50 -5.71 -0.65
N PRO A 109 -11.27 -5.75 0.68
CA PRO A 109 -12.34 -5.58 1.66
C PRO A 109 -12.83 -4.12 1.64
N ALA A 110 -14.05 -3.89 1.14
CA ALA A 110 -14.60 -2.55 0.93
C ALA A 110 -14.79 -1.75 2.24
N ASP A 111 -14.96 -2.46 3.35
CA ASP A 111 -15.07 -1.96 4.72
C ASP A 111 -13.72 -1.61 5.37
N ALA A 112 -12.59 -1.97 4.74
CA ALA A 112 -11.25 -1.68 5.22
C ALA A 112 -10.45 -0.76 4.28
N ILE A 113 -11.13 0.03 3.46
CA ILE A 113 -10.54 1.14 2.69
C ILE A 113 -11.31 2.43 2.94
N ALA A 114 -10.62 3.57 2.83
CA ALA A 114 -11.28 4.88 2.93
C ALA A 114 -10.69 5.88 1.94
N GLY A 115 -11.55 6.70 1.35
CA GLY A 115 -11.21 7.83 0.48
C GLY A 115 -11.67 9.17 1.07
N VAL A 116 -11.21 10.25 0.47
CA VAL A 116 -11.69 11.61 0.75
C VAL A 116 -12.21 12.23 -0.55
N PRO A 117 -13.47 12.69 -0.60
CA PRO A 117 -14.45 12.65 0.49
C PRO A 117 -15.00 11.22 0.71
N ALA A 118 -15.53 10.93 1.91
CA ALA A 118 -15.85 9.57 2.33
C ALA A 118 -16.89 8.89 1.44
N GLU A 119 -17.90 9.66 1.02
CA GLU A 119 -18.98 9.26 0.12
C GLU A 119 -18.52 8.85 -1.28
N TYR A 120 -17.28 9.18 -1.65
CA TYR A 120 -16.69 8.77 -2.92
C TYR A 120 -16.19 7.32 -2.90
N THR A 121 -15.90 6.77 -1.72
CA THR A 121 -15.37 5.40 -1.55
C THR A 121 -16.27 4.34 -2.18
N PRO A 122 -17.59 4.31 -1.94
CA PRO A 122 -18.47 3.32 -2.56
C PRO A 122 -18.53 3.42 -4.09
N ALA A 123 -18.40 4.63 -4.64
CA ALA A 123 -18.35 4.83 -6.10
C ALA A 123 -17.07 4.27 -6.69
N MET A 124 -15.91 4.51 -6.06
CA MET A 124 -14.63 3.92 -6.46
C MET A 124 -14.65 2.39 -6.39
N VAL A 125 -15.25 1.83 -5.34
CA VAL A 125 -15.41 0.38 -5.22
C VAL A 125 -16.24 -0.19 -6.37
N ARG A 126 -17.45 0.35 -6.59
CA ARG A 126 -18.38 -0.18 -7.60
C ARG A 126 -17.90 0.00 -9.03
N ASN A 127 -17.35 1.16 -9.35
CA ASN A 127 -17.12 1.56 -10.74
C ASN A 127 -15.67 1.39 -11.18
N THR A 128 -14.77 0.99 -10.28
CA THR A 128 -13.34 0.82 -10.59
C THR A 128 -12.80 -0.46 -10.02
N LEU A 129 -12.82 -0.63 -8.69
CA LEU A 129 -12.16 -1.78 -8.06
C LEU A 129 -12.88 -3.11 -8.35
N ALA A 130 -14.22 -3.11 -8.40
CA ALA A 130 -15.01 -4.31 -8.71
C ALA A 130 -14.77 -4.87 -10.12
N LEU A 131 -14.17 -4.08 -11.03
CA LEU A 131 -13.85 -4.53 -12.39
C LEU A 131 -12.55 -5.32 -12.47
N VAL A 132 -11.68 -5.19 -11.47
CA VAL A 132 -10.29 -5.68 -11.53
C VAL A 132 -9.85 -6.46 -10.29
N ALA A 133 -10.66 -6.48 -9.23
CA ALA A 133 -10.37 -7.17 -7.98
C ALA A 133 -11.62 -7.88 -7.44
N THR A 134 -11.40 -8.92 -6.64
CA THR A 134 -12.47 -9.48 -5.81
C THR A 134 -12.79 -8.51 -4.68
N VAL A 135 -13.94 -7.86 -4.75
CA VAL A 135 -14.43 -6.99 -3.67
C VAL A 135 -15.18 -7.83 -2.64
N THR A 136 -14.88 -7.63 -1.37
CA THR A 136 -15.44 -8.43 -0.26
C THR A 136 -15.54 -7.60 1.03
N THR A 137 -15.70 -8.25 2.18
CA THR A 137 -15.66 -7.65 3.52
C THR A 137 -14.55 -8.27 4.37
N THR A 138 -14.13 -7.55 5.40
CA THR A 138 -13.14 -8.04 6.37
C THR A 138 -13.62 -9.34 7.02
N ASP A 139 -14.89 -9.40 7.43
CA ASP A 139 -15.48 -10.60 8.04
C ASP A 139 -15.45 -11.83 7.12
N ALA A 140 -15.71 -11.64 5.83
CA ALA A 140 -15.65 -12.73 4.86
C ALA A 140 -14.22 -13.27 4.68
N ILE A 141 -13.22 -12.39 4.67
CA ILE A 141 -11.80 -12.78 4.62
C ILE A 141 -11.42 -13.57 5.88
N LEU A 142 -11.73 -13.02 7.07
CA LEU A 142 -11.43 -13.67 8.34
C LEU A 142 -12.13 -15.03 8.48
N GLY A 143 -13.37 -15.14 8.01
CA GLY A 143 -14.09 -16.41 7.94
C GLY A 143 -13.41 -17.43 7.01
N GLY A 144 -12.81 -16.97 5.92
CA GLY A 144 -12.05 -17.80 4.99
C GLY A 144 -10.76 -18.36 5.58
N TRP A 145 -9.99 -17.55 6.30
CA TRP A 145 -8.72 -17.99 6.93
C TRP A 145 -8.90 -18.99 8.07
N LYS A 146 -10.04 -18.95 8.76
CA LYS A 146 -10.38 -19.93 9.81
C LYS A 146 -10.69 -21.32 9.26
N ARG A 147 -10.96 -21.46 7.96
CA ARG A 147 -11.20 -22.77 7.35
C ARG A 147 -9.87 -23.50 7.14
N PRO A 148 -9.79 -24.81 7.44
CA PRO A 148 -8.61 -25.59 7.11
C PRO A 148 -8.29 -25.43 5.61
N ARG A 149 -7.03 -25.15 5.27
CA ARG A 149 -6.59 -25.21 3.87
C ARG A 149 -6.98 -26.57 3.33
N ARG A 150 -7.87 -26.64 2.33
CA ARG A 150 -8.02 -27.85 1.53
C ARG A 150 -6.63 -28.15 0.97
N GLN A 151 -5.99 -29.21 1.44
CA GLN A 151 -4.78 -29.73 0.83
C GLN A 151 -5.16 -30.02 -0.62
N GLY A 152 -4.51 -29.34 -1.57
CA GLY A 152 -4.71 -29.61 -2.98
C GLY A 152 -4.41 -31.07 -3.23
N ALA A 153 -5.26 -31.75 -4.00
CA ALA A 153 -5.03 -33.12 -4.44
C ALA A 153 -3.59 -33.23 -4.94
N ALA A 154 -2.82 -34.15 -4.35
CA ALA A 154 -1.47 -34.43 -4.76
C ALA A 154 -1.47 -34.61 -6.28
N ALA A 155 -0.65 -33.81 -6.98
CA ALA A 155 -0.39 -34.04 -8.39
C ALA A 155 0.19 -35.45 -8.51
N THR A 156 -0.56 -36.35 -9.15
CA THR A 156 -0.09 -37.68 -9.51
C THR A 156 1.17 -37.52 -10.35
N PRO A 157 2.33 -38.06 -9.95
CA PRO A 157 3.49 -38.06 -10.82
C PRO A 157 3.21 -38.97 -12.02
N ALA A 158 3.50 -38.46 -13.21
CA ALA A 158 3.56 -39.23 -14.45
C ALA A 158 4.82 -40.10 -14.48
#